data_AF-A0A6L2LW78-F1
#
_entry.id   AF-A0A6L2LW78-F1
#
_cell.length_a   1.000
_cell.length_b   1.000
_cell.length_c   1.000
_cell.angle_alpha   90.00
_cell.angle_beta   90.00
_cell.angle_gamma   90.00
#
_symmetry.space_group_name_H-M   'P 1'
#
loop_
_entity.id
_entity.type
_entity.pdbx_description
1 polymer ?
#
loop_
_entity_poly.entity_id
_entity_poly.type
_entity_poly.pdbx_seq_one_letter_code
_entity_poly.pdbx_strand_id
1 'polypeptide(L)'
;LIELEHKAYWALKQANIDLAVAGDHRKVQLNELNELHDHASENSLIYKEKTKRIHDSKIKNRVFNVGDRVLLFNSRLKIFSGKLKTRWSGPFTITNVFPYGTVELSQANGPNFKVNGHHVKHYFRWDVPQLVVLDLQTFPMDQ
;
A
#
# COMPACT_ATOMS: atom_id res chain seq x y z
N LEU A 1 -63.53 0.54 -48.50
CA LEU A 1 -62.86 1.71 -47.89
C LEU A 1 -63.04 1.73 -46.37
N ILE A 2 -64.28 1.79 -45.87
CA ILE A 2 -64.60 1.85 -44.43
C ILE A 2 -63.98 0.71 -43.60
N GLU A 3 -64.04 -0.55 -44.07
CA GLU A 3 -63.44 -1.69 -43.34
C GLU A 3 -61.91 -1.63 -43.26
N LEU A 4 -61.26 -1.11 -44.30
CA LEU A 4 -59.80 -0.96 -44.33
C LEU A 4 -59.34 0.17 -43.40
N GLU A 5 -60.06 1.29 -43.40
CA GLU A 5 -59.81 2.42 -42.49
C GLU A 5 -60.01 2.02 -41.02
N HIS A 6 -61.05 1.26 -40.71
CA HIS A 6 -61.30 0.74 -39.36
C HIS A 6 -60.19 -0.21 -38.90
N LYS A 7 -59.72 -1.12 -39.77
CA LYS A 7 -58.59 -2.02 -39.45
C LYS A 7 -57.28 -1.24 -39.23
N ALA A 8 -57.01 -0.24 -40.06
CA ALA A 8 -55.85 0.63 -39.91
C ALA A 8 -55.89 1.43 -38.60
N TYR A 9 -57.06 1.96 -38.23
CA TYR A 9 -57.27 2.66 -36.96
C TYR A 9 -56.97 1.77 -35.74
N TRP A 10 -57.47 0.53 -35.75
CA TRP A 10 -57.20 -0.40 -34.65
C TRP A 10 -55.74 -0.84 -34.57
N ALA A 11 -55.09 -1.07 -35.71
CA ALA A 11 -53.66 -1.39 -35.74
C ALA A 11 -52.81 -0.24 -35.17
N LEU A 12 -53.13 1.00 -35.53
CA LEU A 12 -52.47 2.20 -34.99
C LEU A 12 -52.69 2.31 -33.47
N LYS A 13 -53.93 2.10 -33.01
CA LYS A 13 -54.28 2.17 -31.59
C LYS A 13 -53.53 1.12 -30.77
N GLN A 14 -53.43 -0.11 -31.27
CA GLN A 14 -52.67 -1.17 -30.61
C GLN A 14 -51.18 -0.84 -30.57
N ALA A 15 -50.58 -0.43 -31.70
CA ALA A 15 -49.18 -0.06 -31.77
C ALA A 15 -48.81 1.09 -30.80
N ASN A 16 -49.70 2.07 -30.62
CA ASN A 16 -49.49 3.17 -29.67
C ASN A 16 -49.54 2.71 -28.20
N ILE A 17 -50.41 1.76 -27.86
CA ILE A 17 -50.48 1.17 -26.52
C ILE A 17 -49.21 0.37 -26.24
N ASP A 18 -48.80 -0.47 -27.18
CA ASP A 18 -47.59 -1.29 -27.06
C ASP A 18 -46.33 -0.40 -26.90
N LEU A 19 -46.28 0.74 -27.60
CA LEU A 19 -45.21 1.72 -27.48
C LEU A 19 -45.16 2.37 -26.08
N ALA A 20 -46.31 2.72 -25.51
CA ALA A 20 -46.36 3.30 -24.16
C ALA A 20 -45.90 2.29 -23.10
N VAL A 21 -46.39 1.05 -23.17
CA VAL A 21 -45.97 -0.05 -22.28
C VAL A 21 -44.48 -0.34 -22.41
N ALA A 22 -43.94 -0.36 -23.63
CA ALA A 22 -42.52 -0.53 -23.87
C ALA A 22 -41.69 0.64 -23.31
N GLY A 23 -42.21 1.87 -23.39
CA GLY A 23 -41.62 3.06 -22.81
C GLY A 23 -41.53 3.01 -21.28
N ASP A 24 -42.62 2.63 -20.63
CA ASP A 24 -42.68 2.47 -19.16
C ASP A 24 -41.75 1.36 -18.68
N HIS A 25 -41.74 0.21 -19.37
CA HIS A 25 -40.83 -0.88 -19.06
C HIS A 25 -39.37 -0.44 -19.17
N ARG A 26 -39.00 0.27 -20.25
CA ARG A 26 -37.65 0.81 -20.42
C ARG A 26 -37.29 1.81 -19.32
N LYS A 27 -38.24 2.63 -18.87
CA LYS A 27 -38.01 3.59 -17.79
C LYS A 27 -37.68 2.89 -16.46
N VAL A 28 -38.39 1.80 -16.15
CA VAL A 28 -38.08 0.98 -14.96
C VAL A 28 -36.69 0.37 -15.07
N GLN A 29 -36.35 -0.24 -16.21
CA GLN A 29 -35.01 -0.82 -16.43
C GLN A 29 -33.88 0.20 -16.30
N LEU A 30 -34.08 1.43 -16.78
CA LEU A 30 -33.08 2.50 -16.63
C LEU A 30 -32.92 2.93 -15.18
N ASN A 31 -34.01 2.96 -14.41
CA ASN A 31 -33.95 3.29 -12.98
C ASN A 31 -33.18 2.22 -12.20
N GLU A 32 -33.49 0.94 -12.44
CA GLU A 32 -32.78 -0.19 -11.83
C GLU A 32 -31.27 -0.16 -12.16
N LEU A 33 -30.92 0.14 -13.42
CA LEU A 33 -29.53 0.27 -13.84
C LEU A 33 -28.82 1.42 -13.13
N ASN A 34 -29.51 2.55 -12.94
CA ASN A 34 -28.95 3.68 -12.21
C ASN A 34 -28.69 3.34 -10.74
N GLU A 35 -29.63 2.68 -10.07
CA GLU A 35 -29.46 2.22 -8.69
C GLU A 35 -28.27 1.25 -8.55
N LEU A 36 -28.10 0.32 -9.49
CA LEU A 36 -26.94 -0.58 -9.51
C LEU A 36 -25.62 0.18 -9.68
N HIS A 37 -25.60 1.21 -10.52
CA HIS A 37 -24.42 2.03 -10.75
C HIS A 37 -24.04 2.84 -9.49
N ASP A 38 -25.03 3.43 -8.83
CA ASP A 38 -24.84 4.18 -7.60
C ASP A 38 -24.31 3.26 -6.49
N HIS A 39 -24.93 2.09 -6.30
CA HIS A 39 -24.48 1.08 -5.36
C HIS A 39 -23.05 0.57 -5.66
N ALA A 40 -22.70 0.37 -6.93
CA ALA A 40 -21.33 -0.01 -7.32
C ALA A 40 -20.30 1.09 -7.00
N SER A 41 -20.67 2.35 -7.23
CA SER A 41 -19.82 3.51 -6.91
C SER A 41 -19.60 3.64 -5.41
N GLU A 42 -20.66 3.55 -4.60
CA GLU A 42 -20.57 3.58 -3.14
C GLU A 42 -19.68 2.44 -2.61
N ASN A 43 -19.88 1.21 -3.09
CA ASN A 43 -19.06 0.08 -2.70
C ASN A 43 -17.58 0.25 -3.08
N SER A 44 -17.30 0.82 -4.25
CA SER A 44 -15.93 1.13 -4.69
C SER A 44 -15.27 2.15 -3.76
N LEU A 45 -15.99 3.20 -3.36
CA LEU A 45 -15.50 4.22 -2.41
C LEU A 45 -15.22 3.59 -1.04
N ILE A 46 -16.14 2.78 -0.52
CA ILE A 46 -15.99 2.07 0.75
C ILE A 46 -14.75 1.17 0.72
N TYR A 47 -14.55 0.41 -0.36
CA TYR A 47 -13.39 -0.48 -0.48
C TYR A 47 -12.07 0.29 -0.50
N LYS A 48 -12.00 1.38 -1.28
CA LYS A 48 -10.82 2.25 -1.34
C LYS A 48 -10.52 2.87 0.03
N GLU A 49 -11.55 3.35 0.72
CA GLU A 49 -11.40 3.94 2.04
C GLU A 49 -10.92 2.92 3.06
N LYS A 50 -11.53 1.73 3.12
CA LYS A 50 -11.09 0.65 4.01
C LYS A 50 -9.64 0.26 3.75
N THR A 51 -9.28 0.11 2.48
CA THR A 51 -7.91 -0.24 2.07
C THR A 51 -6.93 0.85 2.47
N LYS A 52 -7.27 2.12 2.26
CA LYS A 52 -6.47 3.28 2.70
C LYS A 52 -6.29 3.30 4.21
N ARG A 53 -7.38 3.14 4.99
CA ARG A 53 -7.31 3.08 6.47
C ARG A 53 -6.38 1.96 6.95
N ILE A 54 -6.47 0.77 6.34
CA ILE A 54 -5.58 -0.36 6.68
C ILE A 54 -4.13 -0.06 6.28
N HIS A 55 -3.91 0.55 5.12
CA HIS A 55 -2.58 0.93 4.65
C HIS A 55 -1.95 1.96 5.60
N ASP A 56 -2.66 3.07 5.85
CA ASP A 56 -2.22 4.18 6.70
C ASP A 56 -1.96 3.69 8.14
N SER A 57 -2.83 2.83 8.69
CA SER A 57 -2.62 2.21 10.00
C SER A 57 -1.37 1.32 10.07
N LYS A 58 -0.90 0.78 8.95
CA LYS A 58 0.33 -0.04 8.87
C LYS A 58 1.58 0.81 8.67
N ILE A 59 1.46 2.09 8.33
CA ILE A 59 2.59 3.00 8.22
C ILE A 59 3.15 3.22 9.63
N LYS A 60 4.31 2.63 9.89
CA LYS A 60 5.04 2.87 11.13
C LYS A 60 5.71 4.23 11.07
N ASN A 61 5.37 5.12 12.01
CA ASN A 61 6.11 6.35 12.24
C ASN A 61 7.54 6.00 12.65
N ARG A 62 8.52 6.31 11.79
CA ARG A 62 9.93 6.16 12.10
C ARG A 62 10.46 7.54 12.46
N VAL A 63 10.62 7.77 13.76
CA VAL A 63 11.33 8.94 14.26
C VAL A 63 12.81 8.57 14.34
N PHE A 64 13.64 9.46 13.81
CA PHE A 64 15.09 9.34 13.81
C PHE A 64 15.67 10.51 14.58
N ASN A 65 16.70 10.25 15.36
CA ASN A 65 17.48 11.25 16.06
C ASN A 65 18.92 11.26 15.53
N VAL A 66 19.60 12.39 15.73
CA VAL A 66 21.03 12.48 15.46
C VAL A 66 21.78 11.52 16.40
N GLY A 67 22.72 10.74 15.85
CA GLY A 67 23.47 9.71 16.58
C GLY A 67 22.89 8.29 16.46
N ASP A 68 21.65 8.13 15.98
CA ASP A 68 21.06 6.80 15.79
C ASP A 68 21.84 5.97 14.77
N ARG A 69 22.00 4.68 15.08
CA ARG A 69 22.56 3.72 14.12
C ARG A 69 21.46 3.15 13.25
N VAL A 70 21.67 3.17 11.95
CA VAL A 70 20.66 2.78 10.97
C VAL A 70 21.21 1.96 9.82
N LEU A 71 20.38 1.12 9.24
CA LEU A 71 20.67 0.38 8.01
C LEU A 71 20.00 1.08 6.83
N LEU A 72 20.69 1.12 5.70
CA LEU A 72 20.20 1.70 4.46
C LEU A 72 19.72 0.61 3.49
N PHE A 73 18.57 0.80 2.86
CA PHE A 73 18.05 -0.11 1.85
C PHE A 73 18.72 0.13 0.49
N ASN A 74 19.29 -0.91 -0.11
CA ASN A 74 19.80 -0.88 -1.46
C ASN A 74 18.70 -1.24 -2.46
N SER A 75 18.21 -0.24 -3.20
CA SER A 75 17.15 -0.41 -4.21
C SER A 75 17.63 -1.07 -5.50
N ARG A 76 18.94 -1.07 -5.79
CA ARG A 76 19.48 -1.64 -7.03
C ARG A 76 19.29 -3.15 -6.99
N LEU A 77 18.48 -3.66 -7.92
CA LEU A 77 18.25 -5.08 -8.13
C LEU A 77 19.56 -5.76 -8.56
N LYS A 78 20.34 -6.26 -7.61
CA LYS A 78 21.28 -7.34 -7.90
C LYS A 78 20.52 -8.64 -7.73
N ILE A 79 20.14 -9.26 -8.87
CA ILE A 79 19.73 -10.66 -8.90
C ILE A 79 20.99 -11.43 -8.49
N PHE A 80 21.06 -11.85 -7.22
CA PHE A 80 22.16 -12.67 -6.74
C PHE A 80 21.89 -14.11 -7.20
N SER A 81 22.71 -14.63 -8.12
CA SER A 81 22.78 -16.06 -8.41
C SER A 81 23.45 -16.78 -7.24
N GLY A 82 22.67 -17.14 -6.22
CA GLY A 82 23.17 -17.80 -5.00
C GLY A 82 22.37 -17.45 -3.74
N LYS A 83 22.98 -17.64 -2.56
CA LYS A 83 22.35 -17.39 -1.25
C LYS A 83 21.83 -15.94 -1.16
N LEU A 84 20.57 -15.79 -0.78
CA LEU A 84 19.90 -14.48 -0.60
C LEU A 84 20.68 -13.62 0.42
N LYS A 85 21.36 -12.58 -0.05
CA LYS A 85 21.94 -11.55 0.81
C LYS A 85 20.86 -10.54 1.20
N THR A 86 20.91 -10.02 2.42
CA THR A 86 20.02 -8.93 2.85
C THR A 86 20.27 -7.69 2.00
N ARG A 87 19.21 -7.01 1.55
CA ARG A 87 19.31 -5.76 0.78
C ARG A 87 19.69 -4.53 1.63
N TRP A 88 19.95 -4.74 2.91
CA TRP A 88 20.32 -3.68 3.85
C TRP A 88 21.85 -3.54 3.86
N SER A 89 22.37 -2.38 3.50
CA SER A 89 23.78 -2.02 3.69
C SER A 89 24.00 -1.53 5.12
N GLY A 90 25.26 -1.64 5.56
CA GLY A 90 25.72 -1.66 6.95
C GLY A 90 25.25 -0.53 7.88
N PRO A 91 25.68 -0.57 9.15
CA PRO A 91 25.27 0.43 10.11
C PRO A 91 25.93 1.78 9.79
N PHE A 92 25.10 2.77 9.53
CA PHE A 92 25.47 4.17 9.40
C PHE A 92 24.99 4.94 10.62
N THR A 93 25.64 6.05 10.96
CA THR A 93 25.20 6.96 12.00
C THR A 93 24.49 8.15 11.36
N ILE A 94 23.36 8.57 11.92
CA ILE A 94 22.66 9.77 11.47
C ILE A 94 23.40 11.01 11.98
N THR A 95 23.78 11.91 11.09
CA THR A 95 24.42 13.19 11.44
C THR A 95 23.42 14.33 11.56
N ASN A 96 22.42 14.35 10.69
CA ASN A 96 21.37 15.37 10.69
C ASN A 96 20.04 14.75 10.26
N VAL A 97 18.94 15.27 10.83
CA VAL A 97 17.57 14.91 10.47
C VAL A 97 16.86 16.16 9.99
N PHE A 98 16.31 16.12 8.78
CA PHE A 98 15.56 17.22 8.19
C PHE A 98 14.06 17.04 8.46
N PRO A 99 13.27 18.13 8.54
CA PRO A 99 11.84 18.07 8.90
C PRO A 99 11.00 17.23 7.93
N TYR A 100 11.42 17.11 6.67
CA TYR A 100 10.71 16.35 5.63
C TYR A 100 11.09 14.85 5.57
N GLY A 101 11.77 14.32 6.59
CA GLY A 101 12.13 12.90 6.68
C GLY A 101 13.39 12.51 5.91
N THR A 102 14.09 13.45 5.29
CA THR A 102 15.45 13.21 4.78
C THR A 102 16.40 13.10 5.97
N VAL A 103 17.30 12.11 5.92
CA VAL A 103 18.35 11.93 6.92
C VAL A 103 19.72 11.97 6.24
N GLU A 104 20.69 12.57 6.91
CA GLU A 104 22.07 12.59 6.48
C GLU A 104 22.85 11.51 7.23
N LEU A 105 23.56 10.67 6.48
CA LEU A 105 24.31 9.54 7.01
C LEU A 105 25.81 9.82 6.96
N SER A 106 26.50 9.48 8.04
CA SER A 106 27.97 9.54 8.09
C SER A 106 28.60 8.37 7.35
N GLN A 107 29.66 8.62 6.59
CA GLN A 107 30.48 7.57 5.96
C GLN A 107 31.89 7.57 6.57
N ALA A 108 32.47 6.39 6.82
CA ALA A 108 33.83 6.29 7.36
C ALA A 108 34.91 6.75 6.37
N ASN A 109 34.68 6.53 5.07
CA ASN A 109 35.67 6.69 4.01
C ASN A 109 35.28 7.79 2.99
N GLY A 110 34.39 8.70 3.35
CA GLY A 110 33.85 9.65 2.39
C GLY A 110 32.95 10.72 2.99
N PRO A 111 32.44 11.63 2.16
CA PRO A 111 31.53 12.67 2.61
C PRO A 111 30.20 12.08 3.07
N ASN A 112 29.54 12.78 3.99
CA ASN A 112 28.18 12.44 4.39
C ASN A 112 27.24 12.57 3.19
N PHE A 113 26.20 11.75 3.15
CA PHE A 113 25.23 11.77 2.07
C PHE A 113 23.81 11.73 2.59
N LYS A 114 22.90 12.37 1.85
CA LYS A 114 21.49 12.48 2.20
C LYS A 114 20.69 11.34 1.58
N VAL A 115 19.81 10.74 2.37
CA VAL A 115 18.88 9.70 1.94
C VAL A 115 17.49 9.97 2.45
N ASN A 116 16.50 9.40 1.76
CA ASN A 116 15.12 9.40 2.24
C ASN A 116 15.01 8.46 3.46
N GLY A 117 14.48 8.96 4.58
CA GLY A 117 14.27 8.19 5.81
C GLY A 117 13.36 6.97 5.61
N HIS A 118 12.50 6.95 4.59
CA HIS A 118 11.73 5.75 4.23
C HIS A 118 12.62 4.55 3.83
N HIS A 119 13.83 4.81 3.31
CA HIS A 119 14.80 3.79 2.93
C HIS A 119 15.72 3.38 4.07
N VAL A 120 15.47 3.88 5.28
CA VAL A 120 16.32 3.70 6.43
C VAL A 120 15.54 2.99 7.54
N LYS A 121 16.20 2.11 8.30
CA LYS A 121 15.62 1.49 9.50
C LYS A 121 16.62 1.47 10.64
N HIS A 122 16.12 1.53 11.87
CA HIS A 122 16.94 1.41 13.08
C HIS A 122 17.74 0.10 13.09
N TYR A 123 19.03 0.23 13.38
CA TYR A 123 19.94 -0.87 13.65
C TYR A 123 19.96 -1.12 15.15
N PHE A 124 19.12 -2.05 15.60
CA PHE A 124 19.21 -2.56 16.95
C PHE A 124 20.39 -3.54 17.01
N ARG A 125 21.54 -3.04 17.47
CA ARG A 125 22.58 -3.92 17.98
C ARG A 125 21.93 -4.60 19.18
N TRP A 126 21.70 -5.92 19.13
CA TRP A 126 21.37 -6.64 20.35
C TRP A 126 22.56 -6.44 21.26
N ASP A 127 22.44 -5.52 22.22
CA ASP A 127 23.39 -5.44 23.30
C ASP A 127 23.20 -6.74 24.09
N VAL A 128 24.06 -7.71 23.79
CA VAL A 128 24.37 -8.76 24.75
C VAL A 128 24.72 -8.00 26.02
N PRO A 129 23.97 -8.17 27.12
CA PRO A 129 24.33 -7.52 28.37
C PRO A 129 25.78 -7.88 28.64
N GLN A 130 26.60 -6.88 28.91
CA GLN A 130 27.97 -7.05 29.40
C GLN A 130 27.87 -7.58 30.83
N LEU A 131 27.39 -8.82 30.98
CA LEU A 131 27.29 -9.50 32.26
C LEU A 131 28.45 -10.48 32.32
N VAL A 132 29.54 -9.95 32.89
CA VAL A 132 30.50 -10.65 33.74
C VAL A 132 31.33 -11.70 33.02
N VAL A 133 32.61 -11.34 32.82
CA VAL A 133 33.71 -12.29 32.93
C VAL A 133 33.54 -13.03 34.26
N LEU A 134 32.94 -14.22 34.23
CA LEU A 134 33.04 -15.17 35.34
C LEU A 134 34.05 -16.21 34.89
N ASP A 135 35.24 -16.09 35.47
CA ASP A 135 36.35 -17.03 35.49
C ASP A 135 36.16 -18.32 34.68
N LEU A 136 36.91 -18.41 33.58
CA LEU A 136 37.38 -19.71 33.11
C LEU A 136 38.37 -20.21 34.17
N GLN A 137 37.83 -20.87 35.20
CA GLN A 137 38.63 -21.73 36.06
C GLN A 137 39.38 -22.71 35.17
N THR A 138 40.70 -22.68 35.33
CA THR A 138 41.66 -23.65 34.83
C THR A 138 41.17 -25.06 35.13
N PHE A 139 40.92 -25.85 34.08
CA PHE A 139 40.84 -27.30 34.21
C PHE A 139 42.22 -27.81 34.68
N PRO A 140 42.31 -28.61 35.76
CA PRO A 140 43.55 -29.28 36.09
C PRO A 140 43.79 -30.33 35.01
N MET A 141 45.01 -30.34 34.46
CA MET A 141 45.51 -31.47 33.69
C MET A 141 45.86 -32.56 34.69
N ASP A 142 45.00 -33.57 34.79
CA ASP A 142 45.36 -34.82 35.47
C ASP A 142 46.25 -35.67 34.56
N GLN A 143 47.43 -35.95 35.13
CA GLN A 143 48.47 -36.96 34.89
C GLN A 143 48.42 -37.88 33.65
#